data_AF-A0A1V6V2G7-F1
#
_entry.id   AF-A0A1V6V2G7-F1
#
_cell.length_a   1.000
_cell.length_b   1.000
_cell.length_c   1.000
_cell.angle_alpha   90.00
_cell.angle_beta   90.00
_cell.angle_gamma   90.00
#
_symmetry.space_group_name_H-M   'P 1'
#
loop_
_entity.id
_entity.type
_entity.pdbx_description
1 polymer ?
#
loop_
_entity_poly.entity_id
_entity_poly.type
_entity_poly.pdbx_seq_one_letter_code
_entity_poly.pdbx_strand_id
1 'polypeptide(L)'
;MGFFDHLQKGGAGAFSLQPKKAQIRKVVQTRPAAPTRSVTQPSETRSPRVQSTERNRKVQAPKSRSVSSDLDTRSAKRLSTPSRIRKRPTPEQRLSSDDDASDSEASFEVHKRARTSASAEPDPERRLRSVKAFSEEGSRPFKMIHAADITSGKKAGKFKPAFGAEGKPKEILLQYPSASQQERYDSVVPRENDEFRPIDDIVQVIETVADNYIPREDADQFNDETTGIKRRLRRALAVTSEPQFREAVDDYNKAIQRLRTNGSLAKHLDAKQSIGLPWVERILTQIYSRTVSPHVESLRQYENGTDNVYGELLPRFISTIFKETKLKSGQVFVDLGSGVGNVVLQAALEVGCESWGCEMMTNACDLADMQQSEFKARCRLWGIAPGKTHLVRGDFLEQESITSVLKRADVVLINNQAFTPQLNNELINHFLDMKEGCKIVSLKSFVPAGHKIQSRNLNSPINLLKVQQKEYWSNNVSWTDVGGTYFIATKDSSRLKAFIDSTL
;
A
#
# COMPACT_ATOMS: atom_id res chain seq x y z
N MET A 1 -0.24 -8.02 -9.70
CA MET A 1 0.49 -6.80 -9.28
C MET A 1 0.49 -6.70 -7.77
N GLY A 2 1.62 -6.35 -7.15
CA GLY A 2 1.65 -6.01 -5.73
C GLY A 2 0.97 -4.65 -5.50
N PHE A 3 0.17 -4.55 -4.46
CA PHE A 3 -0.59 -3.34 -4.07
C PHE A 3 0.25 -2.05 -4.09
N PHE A 4 1.55 -2.14 -3.76
CA PHE A 4 2.47 -1.01 -3.70
C PHE A 4 3.19 -0.64 -5.02
N ASP A 5 3.16 -1.49 -6.05
CA ASP A 5 3.88 -1.20 -7.32
C ASP A 5 3.24 -0.03 -8.09
N HIS A 6 1.96 0.28 -7.82
CA HIS A 6 1.26 1.42 -8.39
C HIS A 6 1.76 2.77 -7.85
N LEU A 7 2.36 2.82 -6.64
CA LEU A 7 2.82 4.06 -6.01
C LEU A 7 4.14 4.59 -6.59
N GLN A 8 4.91 3.76 -7.29
CA GLN A 8 6.21 4.12 -7.87
C GLN A 8 6.13 4.60 -9.32
N LYS A 9 5.05 4.32 -10.05
CA LYS A 9 4.85 4.81 -11.43
C LYS A 9 4.12 6.15 -11.45
N GLY A 10 4.85 7.22 -11.13
CA GLY A 10 4.46 8.57 -11.53
C GLY A 10 4.70 8.75 -13.03
N GLY A 11 3.70 8.51 -13.87
CA GLY A 11 3.73 8.89 -15.29
C GLY A 11 2.99 7.93 -16.23
N ALA A 12 1.86 8.42 -16.75
CA ALA A 12 1.14 7.96 -17.95
C ALA A 12 0.75 6.47 -18.03
N GLY A 13 -0.51 6.17 -17.68
CA GLY A 13 -1.16 4.89 -17.96
C GLY A 13 -2.32 4.59 -17.00
N ALA A 14 -3.34 5.44 -16.98
CA ALA A 14 -4.52 5.24 -16.16
C ALA A 14 -5.36 4.05 -16.69
N PHE A 15 -5.52 3.01 -15.87
CA PHE A 15 -6.46 1.93 -16.13
C PHE A 15 -7.84 2.35 -15.59
N SER A 16 -8.76 2.68 -16.50
CA SER A 16 -10.18 2.89 -16.22
C SER A 16 -10.91 1.55 -16.34
N LEU A 17 -11.33 0.95 -15.22
CA LEU A 17 -12.32 -0.13 -15.23
C LEU A 17 -13.72 0.51 -15.30
N GLN A 18 -14.33 0.47 -16.48
CA GLN A 18 -15.74 0.87 -16.62
C GLN A 18 -16.64 -0.09 -15.83
N PRO A 19 -17.55 0.41 -14.97
CA PRO A 19 -18.52 -0.44 -14.31
C PRO A 19 -19.48 -1.02 -15.36
N LYS A 20 -19.56 -2.36 -15.45
CA LYS A 20 -20.60 -3.03 -16.22
C LYS A 20 -21.96 -2.62 -15.64
N LYS A 21 -22.80 -1.99 -16.47
CA LYS A 21 -24.18 -1.59 -16.14
C LYS A 21 -24.93 -2.77 -15.51
N ALA A 22 -25.52 -2.55 -14.34
CA ALA A 22 -26.45 -3.48 -13.72
C ALA A 22 -27.69 -3.64 -14.61
N GLN A 23 -27.93 -4.84 -15.12
CA GLN A 23 -29.20 -5.19 -15.78
C GLN A 23 -30.26 -5.39 -14.69
N ILE A 24 -31.15 -4.41 -14.54
CA ILE A 24 -32.35 -4.54 -13.72
C ILE A 24 -33.31 -5.49 -14.46
N ARG A 25 -33.40 -6.76 -14.02
CA ARG A 25 -34.53 -7.62 -14.37
C ARG A 25 -35.73 -7.23 -13.50
N LYS A 26 -36.76 -6.66 -14.13
CA LYS A 26 -38.09 -6.46 -13.54
C LYS A 26 -38.63 -7.82 -13.08
N VAL A 27 -38.84 -7.99 -11.78
CA VAL A 27 -39.60 -9.11 -11.22
C VAL A 27 -41.08 -8.73 -11.31
N VAL A 28 -41.82 -9.39 -12.20
CA VAL A 28 -43.28 -9.33 -12.25
C VAL A 28 -43.81 -10.35 -11.23
N GLN A 29 -44.54 -9.85 -10.22
CA GLN A 29 -45.27 -10.67 -9.26
C GLN A 29 -46.42 -11.42 -9.97
N THR A 30 -46.46 -12.74 -9.82
CA THR A 30 -47.68 -13.54 -10.04
C THR A 30 -47.99 -14.37 -8.79
N ARG A 31 -49.23 -14.26 -8.33
CA ARG A 31 -49.78 -14.95 -7.14
C ARG A 31 -49.85 -16.48 -7.37
N PRO A 32 -49.69 -17.31 -6.33
CA PRO A 32 -49.74 -18.76 -6.46
C PRO A 32 -51.18 -19.30 -6.49
N ALA A 33 -51.40 -20.34 -7.32
CA ALA A 33 -52.60 -21.19 -7.31
C ALA A 33 -52.23 -22.63 -6.87
N ALA A 34 -53.20 -23.30 -6.27
CA ALA A 34 -53.12 -24.54 -5.48
C ALA A 34 -52.85 -25.84 -6.30
N PRO A 35 -52.50 -26.97 -5.64
CA PRO A 35 -51.86 -28.13 -6.28
C PRO A 35 -52.85 -29.21 -6.73
N THR A 36 -52.48 -29.97 -7.78
CA THR A 36 -53.17 -31.21 -8.20
C THR A 36 -52.19 -32.33 -8.57
N ARG A 37 -52.72 -33.55 -8.45
CA ARG A 37 -52.06 -34.83 -8.15
C ARG A 37 -51.35 -35.52 -9.34
N SER A 38 -50.42 -36.38 -8.93
CA SER A 38 -49.71 -37.48 -9.59
C SER A 38 -50.50 -38.40 -10.53
N VAL A 39 -49.88 -38.86 -11.64
CA VAL A 39 -49.99 -40.22 -12.22
C VAL A 39 -48.67 -40.61 -12.94
N THR A 40 -48.44 -41.92 -12.98
CA THR A 40 -47.31 -42.83 -13.23
C THR A 40 -46.64 -42.93 -14.63
N GLN A 41 -45.41 -43.47 -14.57
CA GLN A 41 -44.50 -44.10 -15.57
C GLN A 41 -45.15 -45.14 -16.54
N PRO A 42 -44.51 -45.67 -17.63
CA PRO A 42 -43.10 -46.15 -17.67
C PRO A 42 -42.27 -46.11 -19.00
N SER A 43 -40.99 -46.45 -18.80
CA SER A 43 -39.88 -46.93 -19.66
C SER A 43 -40.07 -47.22 -21.16
N GLU A 44 -39.04 -46.90 -21.97
CA GLU A 44 -38.28 -47.91 -22.74
C GLU A 44 -36.97 -47.40 -23.38
N THR A 45 -36.04 -48.34 -23.51
CA THR A 45 -34.67 -48.34 -24.02
C THR A 45 -34.53 -48.21 -25.55
N ARG A 46 -33.40 -47.64 -26.05
CA ARG A 46 -32.45 -48.24 -27.04
C ARG A 46 -31.59 -47.21 -27.79
N SER A 47 -30.27 -47.42 -27.80
CA SER A 47 -29.34 -47.09 -28.91
C SER A 47 -29.46 -48.17 -30.03
N PRO A 48 -28.75 -48.18 -31.19
CA PRO A 48 -27.59 -47.38 -31.62
C PRO A 48 -27.53 -47.03 -33.15
N ARG A 49 -26.35 -46.55 -33.59
CA ARG A 49 -25.65 -46.88 -34.88
C ARG A 49 -25.81 -45.91 -36.08
N VAL A 50 -24.76 -45.13 -36.41
CA VAL A 50 -23.73 -45.28 -37.49
C VAL A 50 -24.26 -45.21 -38.93
N GLN A 51 -23.71 -44.27 -39.73
CA GLN A 51 -23.08 -44.45 -41.06
C GLN A 51 -22.81 -43.04 -41.66
N SER A 52 -21.55 -42.68 -41.94
CA SER A 52 -20.85 -42.80 -43.24
C SER A 52 -21.49 -41.92 -44.33
N THR A 53 -20.80 -41.20 -45.23
CA THR A 53 -19.63 -41.53 -46.05
C THR A 53 -19.27 -40.30 -46.90
N GLU A 54 -17.99 -40.19 -47.28
CA GLU A 54 -17.48 -39.74 -48.60
C GLU A 54 -17.53 -38.26 -49.02
N ARG A 55 -16.39 -37.57 -49.26
CA ARG A 55 -15.39 -37.61 -50.37
C ARG A 55 -15.76 -36.76 -51.59
N ASN A 56 -15.02 -35.64 -51.78
CA ASN A 56 -14.28 -35.23 -52.98
C ASN A 56 -13.83 -33.75 -52.79
N ARG A 57 -12.56 -33.36 -52.69
CA ARG A 57 -11.39 -33.42 -53.61
C ARG A 57 -11.50 -32.47 -54.81
N LYS A 58 -10.79 -31.33 -54.76
CA LYS A 58 -9.74 -30.85 -55.71
C LYS A 58 -9.54 -29.31 -55.63
N VAL A 59 -8.31 -28.84 -55.36
CA VAL A 59 -7.35 -28.15 -56.29
C VAL A 59 -7.62 -26.63 -56.34
N GLN A 60 -6.69 -25.68 -56.10
CA GLN A 60 -5.39 -25.46 -56.76
C GLN A 60 -4.52 -24.44 -55.96
N ALA A 61 -3.29 -24.24 -56.42
CA ALA A 61 -2.09 -23.83 -55.67
C ALA A 61 -1.60 -22.37 -56.05
N PRO A 62 -0.40 -21.91 -55.62
CA PRO A 62 -0.06 -20.52 -55.26
C PRO A 62 0.93 -19.78 -56.20
N LYS A 63 1.34 -18.54 -55.84
CA LYS A 63 2.61 -17.83 -56.23
C LYS A 63 2.93 -16.80 -55.10
N SER A 64 4.06 -16.72 -54.38
CA SER A 64 5.49 -16.41 -54.67
C SER A 64 5.68 -15.17 -55.56
N ARG A 65 6.59 -14.18 -55.38
CA ARG A 65 7.92 -14.02 -54.73
C ARG A 65 8.29 -12.51 -54.93
N SER A 66 8.77 -11.74 -53.93
CA SER A 66 10.18 -11.40 -53.58
C SER A 66 10.84 -10.16 -54.26
N VAL A 67 11.63 -9.43 -53.43
CA VAL A 67 12.86 -8.58 -53.66
C VAL A 67 12.76 -7.28 -54.48
N SER A 68 13.53 -6.19 -54.29
CA SER A 68 14.60 -5.74 -53.36
C SER A 68 15.05 -4.30 -53.73
N SER A 69 16.01 -3.73 -52.96
CA SER A 69 17.06 -2.73 -53.31
C SER A 69 16.72 -1.25 -53.07
N ASP A 70 17.33 -0.55 -52.09
CA ASP A 70 18.69 0.06 -52.02
C ASP A 70 18.64 1.53 -52.50
N LEU A 71 19.44 2.54 -52.11
CA LEU A 71 20.64 2.72 -51.27
C LEU A 71 20.86 4.25 -51.08
N ASP A 72 21.88 4.59 -50.28
CA ASP A 72 22.71 5.82 -50.31
C ASP A 72 22.29 7.08 -49.52
N THR A 73 22.93 7.39 -48.37
CA THR A 73 24.28 7.95 -48.08
C THR A 73 24.39 9.48 -48.21
N ARG A 74 24.70 10.18 -47.09
CA ARG A 74 25.93 10.98 -46.88
C ARG A 74 25.91 11.89 -45.64
N SER A 75 27.07 11.87 -44.99
CA SER A 75 27.67 12.65 -43.91
C SER A 75 27.67 14.19 -44.02
N ALA A 76 27.64 14.91 -42.88
CA ALA A 76 28.79 15.57 -42.24
C ALA A 76 28.43 16.83 -41.38
N LYS A 77 29.03 16.92 -40.17
CA LYS A 77 29.68 18.09 -39.48
C LYS A 77 28.96 19.47 -39.53
N ARG A 78 28.90 20.34 -38.50
CA ARG A 78 29.78 20.65 -37.35
C ARG A 78 29.16 21.83 -36.55
N LEU A 79 29.43 21.87 -35.23
CA LEU A 79 29.78 23.03 -34.37
C LEU A 79 28.77 24.14 -33.95
N SER A 80 28.76 24.31 -32.61
CA SER A 80 28.92 25.56 -31.82
C SER A 80 27.71 26.19 -31.08
N THR A 81 27.88 26.22 -29.76
CA THR A 81 27.21 26.91 -28.62
C THR A 81 27.46 28.44 -28.60
N PRO A 82 27.07 29.24 -27.56
CA PRO A 82 25.86 29.34 -26.71
C PRO A 82 25.39 30.83 -26.46
N SER A 83 24.26 31.10 -25.77
CA SER A 83 24.04 32.23 -24.80
C SER A 83 22.56 32.30 -24.35
N ARG A 84 22.22 32.25 -23.05
CA ARG A 84 22.17 33.27 -21.97
C ARG A 84 20.90 34.16 -21.94
N ILE A 85 19.98 33.79 -21.04
CA ILE A 85 19.16 34.59 -20.08
C ILE A 85 18.59 35.96 -20.52
N ARG A 86 17.26 36.14 -20.40
CA ARG A 86 16.62 37.30 -19.72
C ARG A 86 15.10 37.12 -19.47
N LYS A 87 14.64 37.73 -18.37
CA LYS A 87 13.30 37.69 -17.76
C LYS A 87 12.43 38.90 -18.16
N ARG A 88 11.09 38.66 -18.18
CA ARG A 88 9.92 39.56 -17.91
C ARG A 88 9.63 40.67 -18.96
N PRO A 89 8.40 41.27 -19.03
CA PRO A 89 7.31 41.33 -18.02
C PRO A 89 5.85 41.16 -18.54
N THR A 90 4.90 41.14 -17.60
CA THR A 90 3.44 41.32 -17.70
C THR A 90 3.02 42.75 -18.10
N PRO A 91 1.79 42.94 -18.62
CA PRO A 91 1.05 44.20 -18.47
C PRO A 91 -0.31 44.06 -17.76
N GLU A 92 -0.71 45.14 -17.09
CA GLU A 92 -1.97 45.37 -16.36
C GLU A 92 -3.02 46.15 -17.20
N GLN A 93 -4.29 45.85 -16.91
CA GLN A 93 -5.52 46.69 -16.84
C GLN A 93 -6.00 47.57 -18.02
N ARG A 94 -7.29 47.41 -18.42
CA ARG A 94 -8.42 48.36 -18.16
C ARG A 94 -9.78 47.90 -18.75
N LEU A 95 -10.84 48.52 -18.21
CA LEU A 95 -12.29 48.18 -18.17
C LEU A 95 -13.16 48.74 -19.31
N SER A 96 -14.34 48.13 -19.58
CA SER A 96 -15.64 48.71 -20.08
C SER A 96 -16.68 47.58 -20.24
N SER A 97 -17.79 47.47 -19.47
CA SER A 97 -19.15 48.08 -19.53
C SER A 97 -20.16 47.45 -20.52
N ASP A 98 -21.23 46.89 -19.92
CA ASP A 98 -22.65 46.65 -20.28
C ASP A 98 -23.23 45.53 -21.19
N ASP A 99 -24.34 45.01 -20.63
CA ASP A 99 -25.57 44.34 -21.13
C ASP A 99 -25.72 42.81 -21.35
N ASP A 100 -26.64 42.27 -20.51
CA ASP A 100 -27.62 41.17 -20.61
C ASP A 100 -27.36 39.92 -21.49
N ALA A 101 -27.32 38.75 -20.84
CA ALA A 101 -28.34 37.69 -20.99
C ALA A 101 -27.88 36.36 -20.33
N SER A 102 -28.85 35.71 -19.69
CA SER A 102 -28.87 34.35 -19.15
C SER A 102 -28.02 33.30 -19.90
N ASP A 103 -27.07 32.65 -19.21
CA ASP A 103 -26.93 31.19 -19.30
C ASP A 103 -26.28 30.57 -18.06
N SER A 104 -26.74 29.37 -17.73
CA SER A 104 -26.40 28.61 -16.52
C SER A 104 -25.16 27.74 -16.76
N GLU A 105 -24.03 28.06 -16.14
CA GLU A 105 -22.90 27.11 -16.03
C GLU A 105 -22.22 27.25 -14.67
N ALA A 106 -22.28 26.18 -13.88
CA ALA A 106 -21.64 26.07 -12.58
C ALA A 106 -20.11 26.09 -12.77
N SER A 107 -19.50 27.17 -12.30
CA SER A 107 -18.05 27.34 -12.26
C SER A 107 -17.38 26.19 -11.49
N PHE A 108 -16.57 25.40 -12.20
CA PHE A 108 -15.61 24.48 -11.62
C PHE A 108 -14.53 25.28 -10.88
N GLU A 109 -14.71 25.52 -9.59
CA GLU A 109 -13.62 25.96 -8.73
C GLU A 109 -12.59 24.83 -8.60
N VAL A 110 -11.51 24.96 -9.35
CA VAL A 110 -10.29 24.18 -9.16
C VAL A 110 -9.69 24.57 -7.81
N HIS A 111 -10.13 23.89 -6.75
CA HIS A 111 -9.53 24.01 -5.44
C HIS A 111 -8.06 23.60 -5.51
N LYS A 112 -7.23 24.64 -5.45
CA LYS A 112 -5.79 24.63 -5.45
C LYS A 112 -5.30 23.66 -4.37
N ARG A 113 -4.60 22.61 -4.79
CA ARG A 113 -3.93 21.59 -3.95
C ARG A 113 -3.30 22.26 -2.71
N ALA A 114 -3.94 22.16 -1.56
CA ALA A 114 -3.33 22.59 -0.31
C ALA A 114 -2.10 21.70 -0.10
N ARG A 115 -0.91 22.26 -0.29
CA ARG A 115 0.33 21.63 0.17
C ARG A 115 0.18 21.49 1.69
N THR A 116 -0.08 20.28 2.16
CA THR A 116 0.01 19.90 3.56
C THR A 116 1.48 19.91 3.98
N SER A 117 2.06 21.12 4.06
CA SER A 117 3.37 21.37 4.66
C SER A 117 3.23 21.77 6.13
N ALA A 118 2.22 21.22 6.83
CA ALA A 118 2.30 21.10 8.27
C ALA A 118 3.26 19.94 8.55
N SER A 119 4.55 20.23 8.70
CA SER A 119 5.50 19.25 9.22
C SER A 119 4.92 18.72 10.53
N ALA A 120 4.65 17.42 10.61
CA ALA A 120 4.33 16.81 11.90
C ALA A 120 5.41 17.23 12.89
N GLU A 121 5.00 17.70 14.06
CA GLU A 121 5.92 18.11 15.09
C GLU A 121 6.92 16.96 15.33
N PRO A 122 8.22 17.25 15.52
CA PRO A 122 9.20 16.20 15.74
C PRO A 122 8.84 15.37 16.98
N ASP A 123 9.20 14.09 16.96
CA ASP A 123 9.08 13.19 18.09
C ASP A 123 10.49 12.92 18.66
N PRO A 124 10.89 13.63 19.73
CA PRO A 124 12.21 13.49 20.31
C PRO A 124 12.40 12.19 21.08
N GLU A 125 11.33 11.44 21.39
CA GLU A 125 11.40 10.15 22.11
C GLU A 125 11.60 8.99 21.15
N ARG A 126 11.27 9.16 19.86
CA ARG A 126 11.46 8.14 18.84
C ARG A 126 12.94 7.76 18.71
N ARG A 127 13.24 6.47 18.85
CA ARG A 127 14.57 5.88 18.62
C ARG A 127 14.51 4.87 17.48
N LEU A 128 15.12 5.21 16.34
CA LEU A 128 15.03 4.37 15.14
C LEU A 128 15.95 3.15 15.18
N ARG A 129 17.16 3.27 15.73
CA ARG A 129 18.15 2.19 15.67
C ARG A 129 17.77 1.03 16.59
N SER A 130 17.76 -0.18 16.03
CA SER A 130 17.78 -1.41 16.81
C SER A 130 19.20 -1.73 17.24
N VAL A 131 19.54 -1.48 18.51
CA VAL A 131 20.89 -1.73 19.05
C VAL A 131 21.32 -3.20 18.84
N LYS A 132 20.38 -4.14 19.06
CA LYS A 132 20.61 -5.58 18.85
C LYS A 132 20.93 -5.94 17.40
N ALA A 133 20.35 -5.22 16.43
CA ALA A 133 20.59 -5.52 15.02
C ALA A 133 21.98 -5.07 14.54
N PHE A 134 22.64 -4.15 15.25
CA PHE A 134 24.00 -3.69 14.96
C PHE A 134 25.07 -4.31 15.87
N SER A 135 24.69 -5.20 16.81
CA SER A 135 25.63 -5.93 17.68
C SER A 135 26.00 -7.30 17.10
N GLU A 136 26.94 -7.99 17.75
CA GLU A 136 27.34 -9.36 17.39
C GLU A 136 26.16 -10.34 17.44
N GLU A 137 25.23 -10.18 18.39
CA GLU A 137 23.99 -10.98 18.43
C GLU A 137 23.13 -10.80 17.18
N GLY A 138 23.20 -9.60 16.57
CA GLY A 138 22.52 -9.27 15.32
C GLY A 138 22.93 -10.16 14.15
N SER A 139 24.14 -10.75 14.20
CA SER A 139 24.68 -11.64 13.17
C SER A 139 24.07 -13.04 13.15
N ARG A 140 23.38 -13.45 14.23
CA ARG A 140 22.76 -14.78 14.29
C ARG A 140 21.67 -14.92 13.22
N PRO A 141 21.68 -15.99 12.40
CA PRO A 141 20.67 -16.18 11.38
C PRO A 141 19.28 -16.32 12.00
N PHE A 142 18.26 -15.97 11.23
CA PHE A 142 16.87 -16.10 11.64
C PHE A 142 15.99 -16.46 10.46
N LYS A 143 14.82 -17.02 10.76
CA LYS A 143 13.84 -17.37 9.74
C LYS A 143 13.25 -16.09 9.12
N MET A 144 13.34 -15.99 7.81
CA MET A 144 12.71 -14.96 6.99
C MET A 144 12.39 -15.55 5.62
N ILE A 145 11.47 -14.93 4.88
CA ILE A 145 11.16 -15.34 3.51
C ILE A 145 12.12 -14.62 2.58
N HIS A 146 13.03 -15.35 1.92
CA HIS A 146 13.94 -14.74 0.95
C HIS A 146 13.23 -14.45 -0.37
N ALA A 147 13.73 -13.46 -1.12
CA ALA A 147 13.26 -13.19 -2.48
C ALA A 147 13.37 -14.43 -3.39
N ALA A 148 14.44 -15.22 -3.26
CA ALA A 148 14.62 -16.49 -3.98
C ALA A 148 13.53 -17.54 -3.65
N ASP A 149 12.91 -17.46 -2.47
CA ASP A 149 11.83 -18.38 -2.08
C ASP A 149 10.51 -18.06 -2.81
N ILE A 150 10.33 -16.80 -3.27
CA ILE A 150 9.17 -16.38 -4.07
C ILE A 150 9.29 -16.88 -5.52
N THR A 151 10.50 -16.83 -6.07
CA THR A 151 10.79 -17.14 -7.47
C THR A 151 11.02 -18.62 -7.75
N SER A 152 11.20 -19.43 -6.70
CA SER A 152 11.46 -20.85 -6.79
C SER A 152 10.19 -21.72 -6.64
N GLY A 153 10.35 -23.04 -6.73
CA GLY A 153 9.29 -24.02 -6.51
C GLY A 153 8.14 -23.92 -7.53
N LYS A 154 6.90 -23.93 -7.04
CA LYS A 154 5.68 -23.96 -7.87
C LYS A 154 5.52 -22.75 -8.79
N LYS A 155 6.19 -21.63 -8.50
CA LYS A 155 6.11 -20.39 -9.28
C LYS A 155 7.28 -20.19 -10.25
N ALA A 156 8.27 -21.08 -10.27
CA ALA A 156 9.46 -20.96 -11.12
C ALA A 156 9.14 -20.80 -12.62
N GLY A 157 8.07 -21.45 -13.10
CA GLY A 157 7.62 -21.32 -14.50
C GLY A 157 7.18 -19.90 -14.91
N LYS A 158 6.84 -19.04 -13.94
CA LYS A 158 6.43 -17.64 -14.18
C LYS A 158 7.61 -16.71 -14.42
N PHE A 159 8.84 -17.18 -14.22
CA PHE A 159 10.05 -16.38 -14.32
C PHE A 159 10.91 -16.82 -15.51
N LYS A 160 11.78 -15.90 -15.96
CA LYS A 160 12.82 -16.14 -16.95
C LYS A 160 14.13 -15.50 -16.49
N PRO A 161 15.30 -15.96 -16.95
CA PRO A 161 16.58 -15.32 -16.63
C PRO A 161 16.58 -13.83 -16.94
N ALA A 162 17.13 -13.02 -16.04
CA ALA A 162 17.15 -11.56 -16.17
C ALA A 162 18.13 -11.06 -17.25
N PHE A 163 19.24 -11.79 -17.47
CA PHE A 163 20.39 -11.32 -18.25
C PHE A 163 20.75 -12.23 -19.44
N GLY A 164 19.81 -13.04 -19.93
CA GLY A 164 20.03 -13.96 -21.06
C GLY A 164 20.15 -15.44 -20.69
N ALA A 165 20.36 -16.30 -21.69
CA ALA A 165 20.13 -17.74 -21.63
C ALA A 165 21.38 -18.61 -21.39
N GLU A 166 22.32 -18.16 -20.56
CA GLU A 166 23.53 -18.94 -20.26
C GLU A 166 23.53 -19.45 -18.81
N GLY A 167 22.89 -20.61 -18.61
CA GLY A 167 23.03 -21.42 -17.40
C GLY A 167 21.91 -21.27 -16.37
N LYS A 168 22.03 -22.05 -15.28
CA LYS A 168 21.10 -21.99 -14.14
C LYS A 168 21.15 -20.59 -13.53
N PRO A 169 20.00 -20.00 -13.13
CA PRO A 169 19.97 -18.73 -12.42
C PRO A 169 20.91 -18.80 -11.22
N LYS A 170 21.94 -17.95 -11.22
CA LYS A 170 22.87 -17.88 -10.10
C LYS A 170 22.24 -17.00 -9.01
N GLU A 171 22.42 -17.39 -7.75
CA GLU A 171 21.93 -16.63 -6.61
C GLU A 171 22.74 -15.33 -6.42
N ILE A 172 22.06 -14.23 -6.11
CA ILE A 172 22.66 -12.94 -5.74
C ILE A 172 22.40 -12.74 -4.24
N LEU A 173 23.45 -12.42 -3.49
CA LEU A 173 23.36 -12.13 -2.06
C LEU A 173 23.42 -10.63 -1.82
N LEU A 174 22.46 -10.10 -1.07
CA LEU A 174 22.37 -8.67 -0.76
C LEU A 174 22.49 -8.42 0.74
N GLN A 175 23.43 -7.55 1.13
CA GLN A 175 23.64 -7.12 2.51
C GLN A 175 22.72 -5.94 2.85
N TYR A 176 21.93 -6.10 3.92
CA TYR A 176 21.19 -5.00 4.52
C TYR A 176 22.07 -4.21 5.51
N PRO A 177 21.68 -2.98 5.91
CA PRO A 177 22.50 -2.12 6.77
C PRO A 177 22.89 -2.73 8.12
N SER A 178 22.12 -3.69 8.64
CA SER A 178 22.37 -4.29 9.95
C SER A 178 23.46 -5.37 9.92
N ALA A 179 23.77 -5.94 11.10
CA ALA A 179 24.70 -7.06 11.26
C ALA A 179 24.13 -8.40 10.77
N SER A 180 22.86 -8.45 10.36
CA SER A 180 22.13 -9.66 10.02
C SER A 180 22.59 -10.34 8.71
N GLN A 181 22.08 -11.57 8.52
CA GLN A 181 22.30 -12.38 7.33
C GLN A 181 21.93 -11.64 6.03
N GLN A 182 22.58 -12.04 4.94
CA GLN A 182 22.26 -11.54 3.59
C GLN A 182 20.95 -12.16 3.09
N GLU A 183 20.22 -11.42 2.25
CA GLU A 183 19.07 -11.96 1.54
C GLU A 183 19.50 -12.57 0.21
N ARG A 184 18.93 -13.74 -0.08
CA ARG A 184 19.10 -14.50 -1.31
C ARG A 184 18.09 -14.05 -2.36
N TYR A 185 18.58 -13.77 -3.56
CA TYR A 185 17.79 -13.39 -4.73
C TYR A 185 18.13 -14.28 -5.92
N ASP A 186 17.13 -14.67 -6.70
CA ASP A 186 17.37 -15.28 -8.01
C ASP A 186 17.54 -14.19 -9.08
N SER A 187 18.49 -14.40 -9.99
CA SER A 187 18.74 -13.53 -11.14
C SER A 187 17.68 -13.72 -12.25
N VAL A 188 16.42 -13.42 -11.92
CA VAL A 188 15.26 -13.64 -12.80
C VAL A 188 14.35 -12.42 -12.88
N VAL A 189 13.63 -12.32 -13.99
CA VAL A 189 12.54 -11.36 -14.21
C VAL A 189 11.25 -12.11 -14.49
N PRO A 190 10.09 -11.56 -14.09
CA PRO A 190 8.83 -12.21 -14.38
C PRO A 190 8.52 -12.18 -15.88
N ARG A 191 7.76 -13.18 -16.35
CA ARG A 191 7.23 -13.22 -17.72
C ARG A 191 6.04 -12.28 -17.90
N GLU A 192 5.24 -12.15 -16.85
CA GLU A 192 4.08 -11.27 -16.78
C GLU A 192 4.39 -10.05 -15.93
N ASN A 193 3.79 -8.90 -16.25
CA ASN A 193 4.10 -7.65 -15.56
C ASN A 193 3.65 -7.60 -14.09
N ASP A 194 2.80 -8.54 -13.69
CA ASP A 194 2.05 -8.55 -12.45
C ASP A 194 2.73 -9.30 -11.30
N GLU A 195 3.81 -9.99 -11.60
CA GLU A 195 4.56 -10.84 -10.67
C GLU A 195 5.72 -10.07 -10.02
N PHE A 196 6.25 -10.64 -8.93
CA PHE A 196 7.37 -10.08 -8.17
C PHE A 196 8.60 -9.83 -9.06
N ARG A 197 9.34 -8.74 -8.80
CA ARG A 197 10.51 -8.32 -9.61
C ARG A 197 11.78 -8.32 -8.76
N PRO A 198 12.53 -9.43 -8.70
CA PRO A 198 13.71 -9.54 -7.83
C PRO A 198 14.77 -8.49 -8.12
N ILE A 199 15.06 -8.24 -9.40
CA ILE A 199 16.10 -7.29 -9.82
C ILE A 199 15.74 -5.85 -9.43
N ASP A 200 14.49 -5.44 -9.66
CA ASP A 200 13.99 -4.12 -9.27
C ASP A 200 14.01 -3.99 -7.73
N ASP A 201 13.69 -5.05 -7.00
CA ASP A 201 13.73 -5.07 -5.53
C ASP A 201 15.16 -4.84 -5.00
N ILE A 202 16.18 -5.48 -5.60
CA ILE A 202 17.60 -5.25 -5.25
C ILE A 202 17.96 -3.78 -5.45
N VAL A 203 17.64 -3.20 -6.62
CA VAL A 203 17.94 -1.81 -6.93
C VAL A 203 17.28 -0.88 -5.92
N GLN A 204 16.01 -1.10 -5.61
CA GLN A 204 15.27 -0.27 -4.65
C GLN A 204 15.80 -0.39 -3.23
N VAL A 205 16.28 -1.56 -2.80
CA VAL A 205 16.94 -1.71 -1.50
C VAL A 205 18.21 -0.87 -1.46
N ILE A 206 19.07 -0.99 -2.48
CA ILE A 206 20.33 -0.25 -2.56
C ILE A 206 20.08 1.27 -2.60
N GLU A 207 19.10 1.72 -3.37
CA GLU A 207 18.69 3.13 -3.42
C GLU A 207 18.18 3.61 -2.06
N THR A 208 17.30 2.84 -1.41
CA THR A 208 16.78 3.19 -0.08
C THR A 208 17.90 3.27 0.97
N VAL A 209 18.88 2.36 0.91
CA VAL A 209 20.04 2.40 1.80
C VAL A 209 20.91 3.62 1.51
N ALA A 210 21.22 3.88 0.24
CA ALA A 210 21.99 5.04 -0.19
C ALA A 210 21.38 6.36 0.29
N ASP A 211 20.05 6.48 0.23
CA ASP A 211 19.35 7.73 0.53
C ASP A 211 19.10 7.94 2.05
N ASN A 212 19.08 6.85 2.85
CA ASN A 212 18.68 6.92 4.27
C ASN A 212 19.75 6.53 5.29
N TYR A 213 20.79 5.80 4.91
CA TYR A 213 21.79 5.29 5.85
C TYR A 213 23.20 5.84 5.62
N ILE A 214 23.50 6.29 4.40
CA ILE A 214 24.85 6.69 4.03
C ILE A 214 25.11 8.14 4.47
N PRO A 215 26.14 8.40 5.29
CA PRO A 215 26.56 9.75 5.63
C PRO A 215 27.01 10.56 4.40
N ARG A 216 27.06 11.88 4.53
CA ARG A 216 27.41 12.75 3.39
C ARG A 216 28.83 12.52 2.90
N GLU A 217 29.75 12.18 3.79
CA GLU A 217 31.16 11.90 3.49
C GLU A 217 31.37 10.67 2.61
N ASP A 218 30.48 9.68 2.67
CA ASP A 218 30.55 8.45 1.87
C ASP A 218 29.56 8.47 0.68
N ALA A 219 28.77 9.54 0.52
CA ALA A 219 27.66 9.60 -0.43
C ALA A 219 28.12 9.43 -1.89
N ASP A 220 29.30 9.94 -2.25
CA ASP A 220 29.82 9.89 -3.62
C ASP A 220 30.04 8.45 -4.10
N GLN A 221 30.48 7.54 -3.21
CA GLN A 221 30.65 6.12 -3.54
C GLN A 221 29.35 5.47 -4.03
N PHE A 222 28.20 5.96 -3.57
CA PHE A 222 26.89 5.42 -3.93
C PHE A 222 26.22 6.24 -5.04
N ASN A 223 26.35 7.56 -4.99
CA ASN A 223 25.53 8.51 -5.73
C ASN A 223 26.21 9.15 -6.94
N ASP A 224 27.54 9.01 -7.09
CA ASP A 224 28.27 9.62 -8.21
C ASP A 224 27.69 9.22 -9.57
N GLU A 225 27.53 10.20 -10.47
CA GLU A 225 26.85 10.03 -11.76
C GLU A 225 27.63 9.16 -12.76
N THR A 226 28.92 8.92 -12.49
CA THR A 226 29.82 8.21 -13.40
C THR A 226 30.26 6.86 -12.85
N THR A 227 30.69 6.82 -11.58
CA THR A 227 31.32 5.71 -10.87
C THR A 227 30.48 5.15 -9.74
N GLY A 228 29.45 5.88 -9.28
CA GLY A 228 28.64 5.51 -8.13
C GLY A 228 27.93 4.18 -8.31
N ILE A 229 27.75 3.44 -7.21
CA ILE A 229 27.08 2.13 -7.19
C ILE A 229 25.71 2.19 -7.89
N LYS A 230 24.88 3.21 -7.61
CA LYS A 230 23.55 3.36 -8.25
C LYS A 230 23.66 3.47 -9.77
N ARG A 231 24.64 4.23 -10.27
CA ARG A 231 24.89 4.38 -11.71
C ARG A 231 25.32 3.07 -12.34
N ARG A 232 26.25 2.34 -11.71
CA ARG A 232 26.77 1.07 -12.22
C ARG A 232 25.69 0.00 -12.31
N LEU A 233 24.81 -0.10 -11.31
CA LEU A 233 23.64 -0.98 -11.36
C LEU A 233 22.74 -0.67 -12.56
N ARG A 234 22.38 0.62 -12.75
CA ARG A 234 21.54 1.04 -13.88
C ARG A 234 22.23 0.80 -15.23
N ARG A 235 23.56 0.98 -15.33
CA ARG A 235 24.34 0.65 -16.54
C ARG A 235 24.24 -0.84 -16.84
N ALA A 236 24.50 -1.69 -15.84
CA ALA A 236 24.48 -3.14 -15.98
C ALA A 236 23.10 -3.64 -16.46
N LEU A 237 22.01 -3.06 -15.95
CA LEU A 237 20.65 -3.35 -16.42
C LEU A 237 20.42 -2.88 -17.86
N ALA A 238 20.84 -1.66 -18.22
CA ALA A 238 20.69 -1.12 -19.56
C ALA A 238 21.44 -1.96 -20.63
N VAL A 239 22.63 -2.48 -20.28
CA VAL A 239 23.40 -3.36 -21.18
C VAL A 239 23.10 -4.85 -20.97
N THR A 240 22.16 -5.19 -20.07
CA THR A 240 21.77 -6.57 -19.75
C THR A 240 22.99 -7.46 -19.39
N SER A 241 23.94 -6.93 -18.61
CA SER A 241 25.16 -7.64 -18.18
C SER A 241 25.05 -8.14 -16.73
N GLU A 242 24.89 -9.45 -16.54
CA GLU A 242 24.88 -10.06 -15.20
C GLU A 242 26.21 -9.86 -14.44
N PRO A 243 27.40 -10.05 -15.05
CA PRO A 243 28.66 -9.90 -14.34
C PRO A 243 28.83 -8.49 -13.76
N GLN A 244 28.52 -7.44 -14.55
CA GLN A 244 28.61 -6.05 -14.09
C GLN A 244 27.59 -5.75 -12.97
N PHE A 245 26.40 -6.35 -13.05
CA PHE A 245 25.38 -6.19 -12.02
C PHE A 245 25.85 -6.83 -10.70
N ARG A 246 26.39 -8.05 -10.76
CA ARG A 246 26.93 -8.76 -9.59
C ARG A 246 28.10 -8.02 -8.96
N GLU A 247 29.04 -7.54 -9.77
CA GLU A 247 30.17 -6.76 -9.31
C GLU A 247 29.71 -5.50 -8.56
N ALA A 248 28.72 -4.78 -9.10
CA ALA A 248 28.16 -3.60 -8.44
C ALA A 248 27.46 -3.93 -7.10
N VAL A 249 26.77 -5.08 -7.01
CA VAL A 249 26.16 -5.56 -5.76
C VAL A 249 27.22 -6.01 -4.75
N ASP A 250 28.29 -6.67 -5.19
CA ASP A 250 29.39 -7.10 -4.32
C ASP A 250 30.15 -5.90 -3.72
N ASP A 251 30.42 -4.89 -4.55
CA ASP A 251 31.01 -3.63 -4.08
C ASP A 251 30.11 -2.89 -3.10
N TYR A 252 28.79 -2.92 -3.33
CA TYR A 252 27.82 -2.42 -2.37
C TYR A 252 27.89 -3.18 -1.05
N ASN A 253 27.90 -4.51 -1.08
CA ASN A 253 27.99 -5.34 0.12
C ASN A 253 29.25 -5.05 0.93
N LYS A 254 30.41 -4.93 0.25
CA LYS A 254 31.69 -4.54 0.87
C LYS A 254 31.62 -3.15 1.49
N ALA A 255 31.03 -2.17 0.79
CA ALA A 255 30.87 -0.82 1.29
C ALA A 255 29.99 -0.77 2.56
N ILE A 256 28.83 -1.44 2.54
CA ILE A 256 27.95 -1.52 3.71
C ILE A 256 28.65 -2.22 4.89
N GLN A 257 29.37 -3.30 4.64
CA GLN A 257 30.13 -3.98 5.68
C GLN A 257 31.19 -3.05 6.31
N ARG A 258 31.94 -2.31 5.49
CA ARG A 258 32.92 -1.30 5.96
C ARG A 258 32.26 -0.24 6.84
N LEU A 259 31.16 0.36 6.37
CA LEU A 259 30.43 1.43 7.06
C LEU A 259 29.70 0.96 8.32
N ARG A 260 29.36 -0.33 8.37
CA ARG A 260 28.82 -0.94 9.58
C ARG A 260 29.91 -1.12 10.63
N THR A 261 31.04 -1.71 10.24
CA THR A 261 32.16 -2.03 11.16
C THR A 261 32.81 -0.77 11.75
N ASN A 262 32.92 0.32 10.98
CA ASN A 262 33.43 1.59 11.50
C ASN A 262 32.39 2.39 12.33
N GLY A 263 31.14 1.89 12.43
CA GLY A 263 30.06 2.48 13.20
C GLY A 263 29.35 3.67 12.54
N SER A 264 29.70 4.03 11.29
CA SER A 264 29.12 5.18 10.59
C SER A 264 27.61 5.04 10.40
N LEU A 265 27.12 3.85 10.00
CA LEU A 265 25.68 3.62 9.80
C LEU A 265 24.88 3.77 11.09
N ALA A 266 25.41 3.26 12.20
CA ALA A 266 24.75 3.33 13.50
C ALA A 266 24.64 4.78 13.99
N LYS A 267 25.73 5.55 13.89
CA LYS A 267 25.76 6.97 14.24
C LYS A 267 24.80 7.80 13.38
N HIS A 268 24.74 7.52 12.08
CA HIS A 268 23.83 8.22 11.17
C HIS A 268 22.36 7.94 11.52
N LEU A 269 22.02 6.68 11.85
CA LEU A 269 20.67 6.29 12.22
C LEU A 269 20.24 6.87 13.58
N ASP A 270 21.16 6.98 14.54
CA ASP A 270 20.90 7.62 15.84
C ASP A 270 20.57 9.11 15.73
N ALA A 271 21.10 9.80 14.70
CA ALA A 271 20.79 11.19 14.42
C ALA A 271 19.41 11.40 13.77
N LYS A 272 18.74 10.33 13.32
CA LYS A 272 17.42 10.41 12.69
C LYS A 272 16.30 10.17 13.71
N GLN A 273 15.28 11.03 13.64
CA GLN A 273 14.09 10.97 14.52
C GLN A 273 12.84 10.41 13.84
N SER A 274 12.84 10.29 12.50
CA SER A 274 11.68 9.84 11.73
C SER A 274 12.07 9.03 10.51
N ILE A 275 11.18 8.14 10.08
CA ILE A 275 11.31 7.38 8.83
C ILE A 275 10.49 8.08 7.75
N GLY A 276 11.11 8.38 6.60
CA GLY A 276 10.39 8.95 5.46
C GLY A 276 9.46 7.92 4.81
N LEU A 277 8.33 8.39 4.28
CA LEU A 277 7.32 7.51 3.67
C LEU A 277 7.88 6.56 2.59
N PRO A 278 8.77 6.97 1.65
CA PRO A 278 9.32 6.04 0.67
C PRO A 278 10.06 4.85 1.30
N TRP A 279 10.70 5.08 2.44
CA TRP A 279 11.40 4.03 3.19
C TRP A 279 10.43 3.12 3.95
N VAL A 280 9.37 3.69 4.54
CA VAL A 280 8.25 2.92 5.12
C VAL A 280 7.60 2.03 4.05
N GLU A 281 7.19 2.62 2.93
CA GLU A 281 6.61 1.93 1.78
C GLU A 281 7.53 0.81 1.31
N ARG A 282 8.85 1.05 1.23
CA ARG A 282 9.80 0.03 0.81
C ARG A 282 9.72 -1.21 1.70
N ILE A 283 9.80 -1.03 3.02
CA ILE A 283 9.79 -2.13 4.00
C ILE A 283 8.44 -2.86 3.98
N LEU A 284 7.32 -2.13 4.02
CA LEU A 284 5.98 -2.72 4.00
C LEU A 284 5.70 -3.46 2.70
N THR A 285 6.18 -2.94 1.56
CA THR A 285 6.06 -3.64 0.26
C THR A 285 6.82 -4.95 0.25
N GLN A 286 8.03 -4.98 0.82
CA GLN A 286 8.76 -6.23 0.95
C GLN A 286 7.95 -7.24 1.74
N ILE A 287 7.50 -6.87 2.94
CA ILE A 287 6.68 -7.74 3.79
C ILE A 287 5.47 -8.27 3.01
N TYR A 288 4.66 -7.37 2.44
CA TYR A 288 3.44 -7.72 1.72
C TYR A 288 3.70 -8.64 0.51
N SER A 289 4.77 -8.37 -0.26
CA SER A 289 5.13 -9.20 -1.43
C SER A 289 5.56 -10.63 -1.05
N ARG A 290 6.12 -10.83 0.15
CA ARG A 290 6.56 -12.12 0.67
C ARG A 290 5.41 -12.91 1.31
N THR A 291 4.38 -12.24 1.83
CA THR A 291 3.34 -12.87 2.65
C THR A 291 1.95 -12.84 2.00
N VAL A 292 1.39 -11.65 1.75
CA VAL A 292 0.01 -11.49 1.29
C VAL A 292 -0.15 -11.61 -0.21
N SER A 293 0.73 -10.97 -0.98
CA SER A 293 0.66 -11.01 -2.45
C SER A 293 0.54 -12.44 -3.01
N PRO A 294 1.27 -13.45 -2.50
CA PRO A 294 1.12 -14.84 -2.92
C PRO A 294 -0.27 -15.46 -2.69
N HIS A 295 -1.06 -14.91 -1.78
CA HIS A 295 -2.34 -15.44 -1.31
C HIS A 295 -3.50 -14.45 -1.48
N VAL A 296 -3.32 -13.33 -2.19
CA VAL A 296 -4.31 -12.24 -2.28
C VAL A 296 -5.69 -12.68 -2.80
N GLU A 297 -5.75 -13.78 -3.56
CA GLU A 297 -7.00 -14.35 -4.05
C GLU A 297 -7.89 -14.90 -2.92
N SER A 298 -7.32 -15.37 -1.81
CA SER A 298 -8.08 -15.84 -0.65
C SER A 298 -8.78 -14.70 0.10
N LEU A 299 -8.30 -13.46 -0.08
CA LEU A 299 -8.90 -12.23 0.41
C LEU A 299 -9.99 -11.68 -0.52
N ARG A 300 -10.43 -12.40 -1.56
CA ARG A 300 -11.53 -11.94 -2.42
C ARG A 300 -12.84 -12.68 -2.18
N GLN A 301 -12.83 -13.68 -1.32
CA GLN A 301 -13.98 -14.55 -1.03
C GLN A 301 -14.94 -13.89 -0.04
N TYR A 302 -15.46 -12.71 -0.37
CA TYR A 302 -16.45 -12.02 0.46
C TYR A 302 -17.83 -12.05 -0.17
N GLU A 303 -18.84 -12.20 0.69
CA GLU A 303 -20.24 -12.10 0.31
C GLU A 303 -20.65 -10.62 0.25
N ASN A 304 -21.15 -10.19 -0.91
CA ASN A 304 -21.68 -8.84 -1.08
C ASN A 304 -22.81 -8.57 -0.08
N GLY A 305 -22.68 -7.49 0.69
CA GLY A 305 -23.67 -7.10 1.71
C GLY A 305 -23.33 -7.49 3.15
N THR A 306 -22.14 -8.05 3.39
CA THR A 306 -21.61 -8.34 4.73
C THR A 306 -20.62 -7.26 5.21
N ASP A 307 -20.39 -7.18 6.52
CA ASP A 307 -19.39 -6.29 7.13
C ASP A 307 -17.94 -6.61 6.72
N ASN A 308 -17.73 -7.81 6.15
CA ASN A 308 -16.40 -8.38 5.89
C ASN A 308 -15.78 -7.93 4.56
N VAL A 309 -16.32 -6.92 3.87
CA VAL A 309 -15.74 -6.49 2.57
C VAL A 309 -14.34 -5.91 2.76
N TYR A 310 -13.34 -6.58 2.18
CA TYR A 310 -11.95 -6.12 2.27
C TYR A 310 -11.67 -4.91 1.39
N GLY A 311 -11.22 -3.84 2.04
CA GLY A 311 -10.68 -2.64 1.42
C GLY A 311 -9.48 -2.15 2.21
N GLU A 312 -8.41 -1.76 1.53
CA GLU A 312 -7.18 -1.31 2.18
C GLU A 312 -7.06 0.21 2.12
N LEU A 313 -6.63 0.80 3.24
CA LEU A 313 -6.15 2.17 3.28
C LEU A 313 -4.67 2.18 2.87
N LEU A 314 -4.32 2.99 1.87
CA LEU A 314 -2.97 3.06 1.31
C LEU A 314 -2.01 3.81 2.26
N PRO A 315 -0.69 3.53 2.25
CA PRO A 315 0.25 4.11 3.20
C PRO A 315 0.30 5.62 3.21
N ARG A 316 0.15 6.25 2.03
CA ARG A 316 0.06 7.71 1.91
C ARG A 316 -1.07 8.28 2.72
N PHE A 317 -2.22 7.60 2.71
CA PHE A 317 -3.37 8.03 3.48
C PHE A 317 -3.12 7.84 4.98
N ILE A 318 -2.59 6.68 5.36
CA ILE A 318 -2.24 6.37 6.74
C ILE A 318 -1.22 7.37 7.32
N SER A 319 -0.16 7.72 6.59
CA SER A 319 0.78 8.76 7.01
C SER A 319 0.12 10.13 7.15
N THR A 320 -0.89 10.42 6.33
CA THR A 320 -1.68 11.66 6.47
C THR A 320 -2.48 11.61 7.76
N ILE A 321 -3.15 10.49 8.05
CA ILE A 321 -3.89 10.27 9.29
C ILE A 321 -2.98 10.42 10.51
N PHE A 322 -1.77 9.84 10.53
CA PHE A 322 -0.84 9.98 11.66
C PHE A 322 -0.42 11.44 11.88
N LYS A 323 -0.13 12.18 10.81
CA LYS A 323 0.24 13.60 10.90
C LYS A 323 -0.90 14.44 11.48
N GLU A 324 -2.12 14.20 11.02
CA GLU A 324 -3.28 14.98 11.44
C GLU A 324 -3.78 14.64 12.84
N THR A 325 -3.68 13.35 13.21
CA THR A 325 -3.93 12.92 14.58
C THR A 325 -2.79 13.30 15.52
N LYS A 326 -1.64 13.72 14.98
CA LYS A 326 -0.42 14.04 15.73
C LYS A 326 0.06 12.87 16.59
N LEU A 327 -0.11 11.64 16.10
CA LEU A 327 0.29 10.43 16.80
C LEU A 327 1.81 10.41 17.03
N LYS A 328 2.24 9.98 18.22
CA LYS A 328 3.64 9.91 18.67
C LYS A 328 4.02 8.50 19.14
N SER A 329 5.32 8.25 19.24
CA SER A 329 5.90 6.95 19.63
C SER A 329 5.56 6.52 21.05
N GLY A 330 5.33 7.45 21.98
CA GLY A 330 4.87 7.16 23.34
C GLY A 330 3.38 6.86 23.47
N GLN A 331 2.62 6.92 22.37
CA GLN A 331 1.16 6.76 22.36
C GLN A 331 0.71 5.38 21.88
N VAL A 332 -0.60 5.15 21.97
CA VAL A 332 -1.24 3.88 21.60
C VAL A 332 -2.17 4.07 20.41
N PHE A 333 -1.94 3.26 19.37
CA PHE A 333 -2.78 3.17 18.18
C PHE A 333 -3.57 1.86 18.16
N VAL A 334 -4.85 1.91 17.79
CA VAL A 334 -5.71 0.73 17.64
C VAL A 334 -6.43 0.77 16.29
N ASP A 335 -6.47 -0.35 15.58
CA ASP A 335 -7.18 -0.54 14.31
C ASP A 335 -8.27 -1.62 14.46
N LEU A 336 -9.53 -1.24 14.31
CA LEU A 336 -10.69 -2.12 14.45
C LEU A 336 -11.16 -2.60 13.07
N GLY A 337 -11.07 -3.91 12.82
CA GLY A 337 -11.19 -4.48 11.47
C GLY A 337 -9.88 -4.35 10.70
N SER A 338 -8.78 -4.78 11.32
CA SER A 338 -7.41 -4.52 10.84
C SER A 338 -7.01 -5.31 9.58
N GLY A 339 -7.84 -6.26 9.12
CA GLY A 339 -7.56 -7.10 7.96
C GLY A 339 -6.25 -7.87 8.13
N VAL A 340 -5.33 -7.71 7.17
CA VAL A 340 -3.99 -8.33 7.22
C VAL A 340 -2.98 -7.56 8.09
N GLY A 341 -3.43 -6.50 8.79
CA GLY A 341 -2.62 -5.74 9.75
C GLY A 341 -1.74 -4.64 9.15
N ASN A 342 -1.92 -4.28 7.87
CA ASN A 342 -1.07 -3.30 7.17
C ASN A 342 -0.92 -1.97 7.94
N VAL A 343 -2.02 -1.42 8.45
CA VAL A 343 -2.00 -0.12 9.15
C VAL A 343 -1.31 -0.22 10.51
N VAL A 344 -1.54 -1.30 11.25
CA VAL A 344 -0.91 -1.58 12.54
C VAL A 344 0.61 -1.65 12.39
N LEU A 345 1.09 -2.38 11.37
CA LEU A 345 2.51 -2.50 11.07
C LEU A 345 3.11 -1.15 10.62
N GLN A 346 2.38 -0.36 9.84
CA GLN A 346 2.81 0.98 9.46
C GLN A 346 2.91 1.92 10.67
N ALA A 347 1.92 1.93 11.56
CA ALA A 347 1.93 2.74 12.78
C ALA A 347 3.16 2.43 13.64
N ALA A 348 3.42 1.15 13.87
CA ALA A 348 4.60 0.72 14.62
C ALA A 348 5.93 1.05 13.90
N LEU A 349 5.98 1.01 12.57
CA LEU A 349 7.20 1.32 11.83
C LEU A 349 7.46 2.82 11.74
N GLU A 350 6.52 3.56 11.15
CA GLU A 350 6.61 4.98 10.84
C GLU A 350 6.65 5.83 12.11
N VAL A 351 5.69 5.62 13.02
CA VAL A 351 5.56 6.42 14.24
C VAL A 351 6.36 5.80 15.39
N GLY A 352 6.44 4.48 15.47
CA GLY A 352 7.09 3.80 16.61
C GLY A 352 6.19 3.61 17.82
N CYS A 353 4.89 3.86 17.68
CA CYS A 353 3.90 3.69 18.75
C CYS A 353 3.62 2.21 19.05
N GLU A 354 3.03 1.95 20.21
CA GLU A 354 2.38 0.68 20.47
C GLU A 354 1.11 0.59 19.60
N SER A 355 0.98 -0.47 18.82
CA SER A 355 -0.05 -0.60 17.80
C SER A 355 -0.79 -1.93 17.94
N TRP A 356 -2.11 -1.86 17.97
CA TRP A 356 -3.01 -2.99 18.10
C TRP A 356 -3.93 -3.08 16.88
N GLY A 357 -4.20 -4.30 16.42
CA GLY A 357 -5.21 -4.61 15.43
C GLY A 357 -6.10 -5.74 15.89
N CYS A 358 -7.38 -5.66 15.55
CA CYS A 358 -8.31 -6.77 15.76
C CYS A 358 -9.02 -7.12 14.46
N GLU A 359 -9.07 -8.41 14.13
CA GLU A 359 -9.70 -8.95 12.93
C GLU A 359 -10.38 -10.29 13.27
N MET A 360 -11.55 -10.55 12.70
CA MET A 360 -12.30 -11.79 12.90
C MET A 360 -12.14 -12.79 11.74
N MET A 361 -11.87 -12.29 10.53
CA MET A 361 -11.76 -13.12 9.33
C MET A 361 -10.53 -14.01 9.38
N THR A 362 -10.75 -15.32 9.48
CA THR A 362 -9.70 -16.36 9.57
C THR A 362 -8.59 -16.18 8.53
N ASN A 363 -8.93 -16.06 7.25
CA ASN A 363 -7.94 -15.94 6.17
C ASN A 363 -7.09 -14.67 6.33
N ALA A 364 -7.70 -13.56 6.76
CA ALA A 364 -6.99 -12.30 6.99
C ALA A 364 -6.08 -12.41 8.21
N CYS A 365 -6.53 -13.06 9.29
CA CYS A 365 -5.73 -13.31 10.48
C CYS A 365 -4.50 -14.18 10.19
N ASP A 366 -4.67 -15.28 9.44
CA ASP A 366 -3.54 -16.16 9.08
C ASP A 366 -2.49 -15.40 8.27
N LEU A 367 -2.93 -14.51 7.37
CA LEU A 367 -2.06 -13.62 6.61
C LEU A 367 -1.40 -12.53 7.49
N ALA A 368 -2.13 -12.01 8.48
CA ALA A 368 -1.65 -11.05 9.45
C ALA A 368 -0.53 -11.64 10.32
N ASP A 369 -0.65 -12.90 10.75
CA ASP A 369 0.38 -13.61 11.52
C ASP A 369 1.67 -13.82 10.71
N MET A 370 1.52 -14.20 9.44
CA MET A 370 2.64 -14.28 8.50
C MET A 370 3.30 -12.91 8.29
N GLN A 371 2.49 -11.86 8.07
CA GLN A 371 2.97 -10.48 7.95
C GLN A 371 3.71 -10.02 9.21
N GLN A 372 3.20 -10.29 10.40
CA GLN A 372 3.84 -9.85 11.64
C GLN A 372 5.18 -10.54 11.87
N SER A 373 5.28 -11.83 11.52
CA SER A 373 6.54 -12.59 11.59
C SER A 373 7.58 -12.02 10.63
N GLU A 374 7.19 -11.79 9.37
CA GLU A 374 8.06 -11.19 8.36
C GLU A 374 8.40 -9.73 8.69
N PHE A 375 7.48 -8.97 9.30
CA PHE A 375 7.72 -7.60 9.77
C PHE A 375 8.85 -7.54 10.79
N LYS A 376 8.86 -8.43 11.80
CA LYS A 376 9.93 -8.52 12.80
C LYS A 376 11.27 -8.86 12.13
N ALA A 377 11.27 -9.81 11.20
CA ALA A 377 12.44 -10.20 10.41
C ALA A 377 12.99 -9.03 9.58
N ARG A 378 12.13 -8.30 8.87
CA ARG A 378 12.50 -7.16 8.02
C ARG A 378 12.99 -5.98 8.84
N CYS A 379 12.32 -5.63 9.94
CA CYS A 379 12.81 -4.59 10.85
C CYS A 379 14.22 -4.91 11.37
N ARG A 380 14.51 -6.18 11.66
CA ARG A 380 15.85 -6.63 12.05
C ARG A 380 16.88 -6.52 10.92
N LEU A 381 16.54 -6.91 9.68
CA LEU A 381 17.43 -6.71 8.51
C LEU A 381 17.76 -5.23 8.30
N TRP A 382 16.75 -4.37 8.31
CA TRP A 382 16.93 -2.94 8.16
C TRP A 382 17.60 -2.31 9.41
N GLY A 383 17.64 -3.00 10.54
CA GLY A 383 18.21 -2.47 11.78
C GLY A 383 17.34 -1.37 12.41
N ILE A 384 16.05 -1.37 12.12
CA ILE A 384 15.07 -0.42 12.64
C ILE A 384 14.37 -1.05 13.84
N ALA A 385 14.23 -0.29 14.92
CA ALA A 385 13.40 -0.63 16.06
C ALA A 385 11.97 -0.15 15.78
N PRO A 386 10.99 -1.04 15.52
CA PRO A 386 9.59 -0.64 15.44
C PRO A 386 9.01 -0.47 16.85
N GLY A 387 7.83 0.16 16.92
CA GLY A 387 6.95 0.07 18.08
C GLY A 387 6.42 -1.36 18.29
N LYS A 388 5.76 -1.58 19.42
CA LYS A 388 5.16 -2.89 19.75
C LYS A 388 3.97 -3.15 18.83
N THR A 389 3.85 -4.37 18.30
CA THR A 389 2.73 -4.78 17.45
C THR A 389 1.96 -5.93 18.07
N HIS A 390 0.64 -5.80 18.06
CA HIS A 390 -0.30 -6.80 18.56
C HIS A 390 -1.41 -6.98 17.53
N LEU A 391 -1.53 -8.19 16.96
CA LEU A 391 -2.60 -8.53 16.03
C LEU A 391 -3.44 -9.61 16.72
N VAL A 392 -4.70 -9.32 16.94
CA VAL A 392 -5.60 -10.14 17.75
C VAL A 392 -6.71 -10.68 16.86
N ARG A 393 -6.83 -12.01 16.84
CA ARG A 393 -7.93 -12.69 16.19
C ARG A 393 -9.15 -12.70 17.11
N GLY A 394 -10.25 -12.14 16.66
CA GLY A 394 -11.51 -12.10 17.41
C GLY A 394 -12.46 -10.99 16.96
N ASP A 395 -13.63 -10.95 17.58
CA ASP A 395 -14.55 -9.82 17.46
C ASP A 395 -14.07 -8.69 18.36
N PHE A 396 -13.83 -7.50 17.80
CA PHE A 396 -13.38 -6.34 18.56
C PHE A 396 -14.41 -5.82 19.56
N LEU A 397 -15.69 -6.19 19.44
CA LEU A 397 -16.74 -5.85 20.40
C LEU A 397 -16.66 -6.71 21.67
N GLU A 398 -16.24 -7.97 21.54
CA GLU A 398 -16.24 -8.94 22.64
C GLU A 398 -14.85 -9.17 23.24
N GLN A 399 -13.80 -8.87 22.47
CA GLN A 399 -12.44 -9.24 22.84
C GLN A 399 -11.87 -8.35 23.95
N GLU A 400 -11.76 -8.91 25.15
CA GLU A 400 -11.35 -8.19 26.37
C GLU A 400 -10.01 -7.46 26.23
N SER A 401 -9.03 -8.09 25.56
CA SER A 401 -7.72 -7.46 25.31
C SER A 401 -7.84 -6.18 24.47
N ILE A 402 -8.80 -6.13 23.54
CA ILE A 402 -9.10 -4.94 22.74
C ILE A 402 -9.86 -3.92 23.57
N THR A 403 -10.92 -4.32 24.26
CA THR A 403 -11.68 -3.42 25.16
C THR A 403 -10.77 -2.75 26.20
N SER A 404 -9.80 -3.49 26.75
CA SER A 404 -8.82 -2.98 27.71
C SER A 404 -7.88 -1.93 27.10
N VAL A 405 -7.36 -2.17 25.89
CA VAL A 405 -6.47 -1.19 25.24
C VAL A 405 -7.22 0.06 24.76
N LEU A 406 -8.49 -0.06 24.34
CA LEU A 406 -9.31 1.10 23.94
C LEU A 406 -9.43 2.15 25.05
N LYS A 407 -9.43 1.76 26.32
CA LYS A 407 -9.46 2.68 27.47
C LYS A 407 -8.28 3.65 27.52
N ARG A 408 -7.11 3.23 27.02
CA ARG A 408 -5.87 4.03 27.00
C ARG A 408 -5.46 4.49 25.61
N ALA A 409 -6.18 4.10 24.56
CA ALA A 409 -5.87 4.44 23.18
C ALA A 409 -5.83 5.96 22.95
N ASP A 410 -4.87 6.42 22.15
CA ASP A 410 -4.75 7.81 21.72
C ASP A 410 -5.41 8.03 20.37
N VAL A 411 -5.27 7.04 19.48
CA VAL A 411 -5.86 7.06 18.14
C VAL A 411 -6.49 5.70 17.85
N VAL A 412 -7.74 5.71 17.43
CA VAL A 412 -8.48 4.52 16.99
C VAL A 412 -8.87 4.71 15.52
N LEU A 413 -8.52 3.77 14.67
CA LEU A 413 -8.92 3.72 13.27
C LEU A 413 -10.03 2.70 13.09
N ILE A 414 -11.06 3.08 12.33
CA ILE A 414 -12.18 2.22 11.97
C ILE A 414 -12.52 2.44 10.51
N ASN A 415 -12.16 1.49 9.63
CA ASN A 415 -12.56 1.54 8.23
C ASN A 415 -14.03 1.09 8.06
N ASN A 416 -14.98 1.89 8.54
CA ASN A 416 -16.41 1.57 8.54
C ASN A 416 -17.12 1.82 7.19
N GLN A 417 -16.40 1.81 6.07
CA GLN A 417 -16.97 2.06 4.74
C GLN A 417 -18.05 1.04 4.37
N ALA A 418 -17.83 -0.24 4.70
CA ALA A 418 -18.77 -1.32 4.42
C ALA A 418 -19.61 -1.73 5.64
N PHE A 419 -19.34 -1.17 6.83
CA PHE A 419 -20.01 -1.61 8.06
C PHE A 419 -21.50 -1.28 8.06
N THR A 420 -22.28 -2.19 8.62
CA THR A 420 -23.72 -2.11 8.85
C THR A 420 -24.05 -1.02 9.88
N PRO A 421 -25.25 -0.44 9.82
CA PRO A 421 -25.69 0.52 10.83
C PRO A 421 -25.70 -0.07 12.26
N GLN A 422 -26.02 -1.36 12.40
CA GLN A 422 -26.06 -2.08 13.66
C GLN A 422 -24.67 -2.10 14.32
N LEU A 423 -23.65 -2.56 13.58
CA LEU A 423 -22.27 -2.59 14.05
C LEU A 423 -21.75 -1.18 14.41
N ASN A 424 -22.08 -0.16 13.61
CA ASN A 424 -21.73 1.22 13.94
C ASN A 424 -22.39 1.71 15.24
N ASN A 425 -23.63 1.31 15.53
CA ASN A 425 -24.30 1.67 16.77
C ASN A 425 -23.69 0.98 17.99
N GLU A 426 -23.25 -0.27 17.85
CA GLU A 426 -22.57 -1.00 18.93
C GLU A 426 -21.20 -0.38 19.24
N LEU A 427 -20.44 0.00 18.21
CA LEU A 427 -19.16 0.72 18.36
C LEU A 427 -19.28 2.02 19.16
N ILE A 428 -20.40 2.74 19.03
CA ILE A 428 -20.64 3.99 19.77
C ILE A 428 -20.60 3.76 21.29
N ASN A 429 -21.05 2.60 21.77
CA ASN A 429 -21.01 2.28 23.20
C ASN A 429 -19.57 2.11 23.70
N HIS A 430 -18.68 1.53 22.89
CA HIS A 430 -17.26 1.39 23.25
C HIS A 430 -16.54 2.75 23.33
N PHE A 431 -17.04 3.80 22.67
CA PHE A 431 -16.44 5.13 22.75
C PHE A 431 -16.64 5.80 24.12
N LEU A 432 -17.56 5.29 24.95
CA LEU A 432 -17.75 5.76 26.33
C LEU A 432 -16.53 5.49 27.20
N ASP A 433 -15.89 4.34 27.00
CA ASP A 433 -14.76 3.88 27.81
C ASP A 433 -13.42 4.50 27.41
N MET A 434 -13.39 5.26 26.30
CA MET A 434 -12.18 5.89 25.79
C MET A 434 -11.81 7.13 26.61
N LYS A 435 -10.50 7.31 26.82
CA LYS A 435 -9.97 8.50 27.48
C LYS A 435 -10.30 9.79 26.72
N GLU A 436 -10.42 10.86 27.49
CA GLU A 436 -10.58 12.21 26.93
C GLU A 436 -9.40 12.57 26.00
N GLY A 437 -9.69 13.22 24.88
CA GLY A 437 -8.70 13.58 23.87
C GLY A 437 -8.35 12.47 22.87
N CYS A 438 -8.81 11.23 23.08
CA CYS A 438 -8.71 10.14 22.09
C CYS A 438 -9.31 10.58 20.74
N LYS A 439 -8.62 10.25 19.64
CA LYS A 439 -9.06 10.57 18.28
C LYS A 439 -9.52 9.31 17.56
N ILE A 440 -10.77 9.29 17.14
CA ILE A 440 -11.37 8.21 16.36
C ILE A 440 -11.40 8.65 14.90
N VAL A 441 -10.77 7.86 14.03
CA VAL A 441 -10.68 8.11 12.58
C VAL A 441 -11.59 7.12 11.87
N SER A 442 -12.52 7.61 11.05
CA SER A 442 -13.48 6.76 10.34
C SER A 442 -13.84 7.29 8.95
N LEU A 443 -14.33 6.42 8.05
CA LEU A 443 -14.76 6.83 6.70
C LEU A 443 -16.23 7.29 6.66
N LYS A 444 -17.05 6.84 7.62
CA LYS A 444 -18.38 7.38 7.90
C LYS A 444 -18.44 7.99 9.29
N SER A 445 -19.12 9.12 9.41
CA SER A 445 -19.30 9.80 10.70
C SER A 445 -20.20 8.99 11.63
N PHE A 446 -19.80 8.88 12.90
CA PHE A 446 -20.65 8.36 13.98
C PHE A 446 -21.60 9.43 14.55
N VAL A 447 -21.36 10.71 14.25
CA VAL A 447 -22.23 11.81 14.64
C VAL A 447 -23.04 12.26 13.43
N PRO A 448 -24.39 12.21 13.48
CA PRO A 448 -25.23 12.67 12.40
C PRO A 448 -24.99 14.15 12.06
N ALA A 449 -25.14 14.50 10.79
CA ALA A 449 -25.02 15.88 10.34
C ALA A 449 -26.06 16.78 11.05
N GLY A 450 -25.61 17.93 11.57
CA GLY A 450 -26.48 18.87 12.29
C GLY A 450 -26.90 18.43 13.69
N HIS A 451 -26.31 17.36 14.24
CA HIS A 451 -26.61 16.92 15.61
C HIS A 451 -26.37 18.02 16.65
N LYS A 452 -27.39 18.28 17.47
CA LYS A 452 -27.36 19.23 18.59
C LYS A 452 -27.74 18.51 19.89
N ILE A 453 -27.04 18.86 20.97
CA ILE A 453 -27.36 18.38 22.31
C ILE A 453 -28.70 19.00 22.73
N GLN A 454 -29.62 18.16 23.16
CA GLN A 454 -30.97 18.49 23.63
C GLN A 454 -31.30 17.59 24.81
N SER A 455 -32.22 18.00 25.69
CA SER A 455 -32.59 17.20 26.88
C SER A 455 -33.01 15.77 26.55
N ARG A 456 -33.65 15.54 25.38
CA ARG A 456 -34.08 14.21 24.91
C ARG A 456 -32.94 13.27 24.51
N ASN A 457 -31.77 13.80 24.14
CA ASN A 457 -30.64 13.01 23.65
C ASN A 457 -29.40 13.14 24.56
N LEU A 458 -29.57 13.66 25.77
CA LEU A 458 -28.50 13.97 26.71
C LEU A 458 -27.57 12.76 26.98
N ASN A 459 -28.16 11.57 27.13
CA ASN A 459 -27.46 10.33 27.45
C ASN A 459 -26.80 9.66 26.24
N SER A 460 -26.86 10.27 25.05
CA SER A 460 -26.26 9.67 23.85
C SER A 460 -24.73 9.83 23.87
N PRO A 461 -23.95 8.74 23.70
CA PRO A 461 -22.48 8.81 23.71
C PRO A 461 -21.89 9.71 22.62
N ILE A 462 -22.64 9.92 21.52
CA ILE A 462 -22.23 10.80 20.42
C ILE A 462 -22.07 12.26 20.86
N ASN A 463 -22.70 12.67 21.96
CA ASN A 463 -22.53 14.02 22.53
C ASN A 463 -21.11 14.28 23.04
N LEU A 464 -20.36 13.21 23.30
CA LEU A 464 -18.97 13.26 23.74
C LEU A 464 -17.98 13.38 22.58
N LEU A 465 -18.46 13.49 21.33
CA LEU A 465 -17.61 13.51 20.16
C LEU A 465 -17.64 14.88 19.47
N LYS A 466 -16.46 15.45 19.28
CA LYS A 466 -16.25 16.62 18.42
C LYS A 466 -15.67 16.17 17.08
N VAL A 467 -16.49 16.24 16.03
CA VAL A 467 -16.15 15.70 14.71
C VAL A 467 -15.61 16.78 13.79
N GLN A 468 -14.55 16.43 13.05
CA GLN A 468 -14.03 17.20 11.93
C GLN A 468 -14.12 16.34 10.67
N GLN A 469 -14.78 16.85 9.64
CA GLN A 469 -14.78 16.22 8.31
C GLN A 469 -13.54 16.66 7.53
N LYS A 470 -12.96 15.71 6.80
CA LYS A 470 -11.78 15.88 5.97
C LYS A 470 -11.91 15.12 4.67
N GLU A 471 -10.98 15.35 3.75
CA GLU A 471 -11.00 14.78 2.41
C GLU A 471 -9.76 13.94 2.13
N TYR A 472 -9.96 12.83 1.45
CA TYR A 472 -8.91 11.99 0.90
C TYR A 472 -9.00 11.98 -0.63
N TRP A 473 -7.91 11.66 -1.31
CA TRP A 473 -7.80 11.82 -2.77
C TRP A 473 -7.44 10.50 -3.46
N SER A 474 -7.25 10.56 -4.78
CA SER A 474 -6.70 9.46 -5.59
C SER A 474 -5.46 8.82 -4.93
N ASN A 475 -5.38 7.50 -5.00
CA ASN A 475 -4.33 6.67 -4.38
C ASN A 475 -4.27 6.73 -2.83
N ASN A 476 -5.39 7.01 -2.17
CA ASN A 476 -5.52 6.86 -0.70
C ASN A 476 -6.22 5.57 -0.25
N VAL A 477 -7.03 4.95 -1.11
CA VAL A 477 -7.75 3.71 -0.82
C VAL A 477 -7.64 2.72 -1.99
N SER A 478 -7.84 1.41 -1.74
CA SER A 478 -7.61 0.36 -2.74
C SER A 478 -8.74 0.16 -3.76
N TRP A 479 -9.96 0.58 -3.44
CA TRP A 479 -11.17 0.22 -4.19
C TRP A 479 -11.69 1.31 -5.13
N THR A 480 -11.17 2.54 -5.05
CA THR A 480 -11.56 3.65 -5.92
C THR A 480 -10.40 4.63 -6.09
N ASP A 481 -10.31 5.23 -7.28
CA ASP A 481 -9.38 6.33 -7.57
C ASP A 481 -10.02 7.71 -7.33
N VAL A 482 -11.32 7.74 -7.05
CA VAL A 482 -12.04 8.97 -6.72
C VAL A 482 -11.77 9.34 -5.26
N GLY A 483 -11.59 10.64 -5.02
CA GLY A 483 -11.53 11.17 -3.66
C GLY A 483 -12.80 10.91 -2.86
N GLY A 484 -12.72 11.08 -1.56
CA GLY A 484 -13.84 10.90 -0.65
C GLY A 484 -13.62 11.65 0.64
N THR A 485 -14.47 11.39 1.62
CA THR A 485 -14.39 12.05 2.93
C THR A 485 -14.07 11.04 4.02
N TYR A 486 -13.46 11.55 5.08
CA TYR A 486 -13.25 10.82 6.32
C TYR A 486 -13.38 11.78 7.49
N PHE A 487 -13.47 11.24 8.68
CA PHE A 487 -13.83 11.98 9.88
C PHE A 487 -12.79 11.72 10.97
N ILE A 488 -12.44 12.78 11.69
CA ILE A 488 -11.68 12.68 12.94
C ILE A 488 -12.58 13.18 14.06
N ALA A 489 -13.08 12.25 14.87
CA ALA A 489 -13.85 12.55 16.08
C ALA A 489 -12.91 12.59 17.28
N THR A 490 -12.90 13.68 18.03
CA THR A 490 -12.14 13.80 19.28
C THR A 490 -13.09 13.60 20.45
N LYS A 491 -12.71 12.73 21.40
CA LYS A 491 -13.45 12.53 22.65
C LYS A 491 -13.33 13.78 23.53
N ASP A 492 -14.45 14.47 23.74
CA ASP A 492 -14.57 15.75 24.41
C ASP A 492 -15.92 15.88 25.13
N SER A 493 -15.90 15.71 26.45
CA SER A 493 -17.01 15.83 27.39
C SER A 493 -17.33 17.28 27.79
N SER A 494 -16.47 18.26 27.45
CA SER A 494 -16.65 19.65 27.88
C SER A 494 -17.96 20.26 27.38
N ARG A 495 -18.35 19.93 26.15
CA ARG A 495 -19.60 20.41 25.52
C ARG A 495 -20.84 19.91 26.25
N LEU A 496 -20.82 18.64 26.69
CA LEU A 496 -21.93 18.05 27.43
C LEU A 496 -22.02 18.65 28.83
N LYS A 497 -20.88 18.80 29.52
CA LYS A 497 -20.81 19.46 30.84
C LYS A 497 -21.35 20.89 30.77
N ALA A 498 -20.87 21.70 29.83
CA ALA A 498 -21.34 23.07 29.64
C ALA A 498 -22.85 23.15 29.35
N PHE A 499 -23.42 22.19 28.60
CA PHE A 499 -24.86 22.15 28.37
C PHE A 499 -25.64 21.85 29.64
N ILE A 500 -25.20 20.86 30.43
CA ILE A 500 -25.81 20.51 31.72
C ILE A 500 -25.73 21.71 32.68
N ASP A 501 -24.57 22.35 32.79
CA ASP A 501 -24.36 23.52 33.65
C ASP A 501 -25.18 24.74 33.22
N SER A 502 -25.55 24.84 31.94
CA SER A 502 -26.41 25.93 31.43
C SER A 502 -27.92 25.65 31.56
N THR A 503 -28.30 24.41 31.86
CA THR A 503 -29.70 23.98 31.95
C THR A 503 -30.13 23.76 33.41
N LEU A 504 -29.16 23.59 34.32
CA LEU A 504 -29.32 23.70 35.78
C LEU A 504 -29.25 25.16 36.21
#